data_AF-A0A554KBN7-F1
#
_entry.id   AF-A0A554KBN7-F1
#
_cell.length_a   1.000
_cell.length_b   1.000
_cell.length_c   1.000
_cell.angle_alpha   90.00
_cell.angle_beta   90.00
_cell.angle_gamma   90.00
#
_symmetry.space_group_name_H-M   'P 1'
#
loop_
_entity.id
_entity.type
_entity.pdbx_description
1 polymer ?
#
loop_
_entity_poly.entity_id
_entity_poly.type
_entity_poly.pdbx_seq_one_letter_code
_entity_poly.pdbx_strand_id
1 'polypeptide(L)'
;MFPNSLFNSGIQIFINNARDFIYKNLYTFIKTKMLFSYRARSKTGEISEGVLDALDRLSLARDLRGRGYIPVSIQEQNESFFDRMSVLAVMFSKVSVSEQIILTRNLSGMLRAGLSLFRALSVLKKQTKNPALGKILTSLSNNINSGETLSSGLSKFPNIFSKLFVSMTRSGEESGNLAGALSDVGMNLEKSHSLTKKIRGALIYPGVILSAMVVIGVLMFAFVVPTLANTFKELGVVLPASTRLLIFIGNFFSNNLILTFLIIIGVGFGLYWLLGARFMAKYIDFLVVRLPFIGNLAKELNTARTARTMSSLLSSGVSIIRAVEITEDVVQNIYYKKVLADARAAVEKGAPFSQTFVDNDNLYPIMMSEMIQVGEETGKLSDMLLQIALFYEEEVENKTKNLSTIIEPLLMIVIGSGVGFFAISMISPLYSILGNIE
;
A
#
# COMPACT_ATOMS: atom_id res chain seq x y z
N MET A 1 -26.59 9.83 25.96
CA MET A 1 -26.33 11.19 25.45
C MET A 1 -24.84 11.49 25.70
N PHE A 2 -23.96 10.99 24.82
CA PHE A 2 -22.51 11.22 24.91
C PHE A 2 -22.15 12.48 24.13
N PRO A 3 -21.17 13.28 24.56
CA PRO A 3 -21.03 14.64 24.08
C PRO A 3 -20.35 14.67 22.70
N ASN A 4 -21.03 15.27 21.73
CA ASN A 4 -20.55 15.59 20.38
C ASN A 4 -19.29 16.50 20.33
N SER A 5 -18.71 16.86 21.48
CA SER A 5 -17.59 17.81 21.56
C SER A 5 -16.21 17.19 21.27
N LEU A 6 -16.01 15.89 21.58
CA LEU A 6 -14.70 15.23 21.39
C LEU A 6 -14.45 14.79 19.93
N PHE A 7 -15.51 14.53 19.16
CA PHE A 7 -15.41 14.16 17.75
C PHE A 7 -15.10 15.37 16.87
N ASN A 8 -15.70 16.53 17.19
CA ASN A 8 -15.39 17.79 16.53
C ASN A 8 -13.97 18.28 16.83
N SER A 9 -13.47 18.12 18.06
CA SER A 9 -12.09 18.56 18.37
C SER A 9 -11.02 17.76 17.63
N GLY A 10 -11.20 16.44 17.44
CA GLY A 10 -10.24 15.60 16.72
C GLY A 10 -10.20 15.89 15.21
N ILE A 11 -11.37 16.13 14.60
CA ILE A 11 -11.48 16.53 13.19
C ILE A 11 -10.96 17.97 13.01
N GLN A 12 -11.25 18.89 13.93
CA GLN A 12 -10.71 20.26 13.88
C GLN A 12 -9.18 20.27 14.00
N ILE A 13 -8.59 19.41 14.84
CA ILE A 13 -7.13 19.30 14.99
C ILE A 13 -6.50 18.67 13.73
N PHE A 14 -7.14 17.68 13.11
CA PHE A 14 -6.66 17.10 11.84
C PHE A 14 -6.81 18.09 10.67
N ILE A 15 -7.93 18.81 10.59
CA ILE A 15 -8.14 19.87 9.59
C ILE A 15 -7.18 21.03 9.83
N ASN A 16 -6.94 21.47 11.07
CA ASN A 16 -6.01 22.55 11.38
C ASN A 16 -4.55 22.14 11.12
N ASN A 17 -4.14 20.91 11.45
CA ASN A 17 -2.81 20.40 11.13
C ASN A 17 -2.63 20.14 9.63
N ALA A 18 -3.67 19.66 8.93
CA ALA A 18 -3.64 19.54 7.47
C ALA A 18 -3.62 20.92 6.81
N ARG A 19 -4.35 21.91 7.35
CA ARG A 19 -4.36 23.29 6.90
C ARG A 19 -3.03 23.97 7.17
N ASP A 20 -2.40 23.77 8.33
CA ASP A 20 -1.06 24.29 8.64
C ASP A 20 0.04 23.58 7.86
N PHE A 21 -0.09 22.28 7.56
CA PHE A 21 0.83 21.56 6.68
C PHE A 21 0.69 22.02 5.22
N ILE A 22 -0.55 22.26 4.76
CA ILE A 22 -0.83 22.83 3.45
C ILE A 22 -0.38 24.30 3.41
N TYR A 23 -0.62 25.10 4.44
CA TYR A 23 -0.23 26.51 4.52
C TYR A 23 1.28 26.68 4.67
N LYS A 24 2.00 25.93 5.52
CA LYS A 24 3.47 26.02 5.60
C LYS A 24 4.14 25.58 4.30
N ASN A 25 3.61 24.55 3.64
CA ASN A 25 4.13 24.12 2.34
C ASN A 25 3.70 25.06 1.20
N LEU A 26 2.51 25.69 1.25
CA LEU A 26 2.08 26.72 0.28
C LEU A 26 2.82 28.04 0.48
N TYR A 27 3.02 28.52 1.70
CA TYR A 27 3.61 29.85 1.97
C TYR A 27 5.09 29.89 1.63
N THR A 28 5.79 28.76 1.74
CA THR A 28 7.20 28.64 1.31
C THR A 28 7.32 28.49 -0.21
N PHE A 29 6.23 28.11 -0.90
CA PHE A 29 6.19 27.87 -2.35
C PHE A 29 5.56 29.02 -3.15
N ILE A 30 4.74 29.88 -2.52
CA ILE A 30 4.04 31.00 -3.15
C ILE A 30 4.72 32.32 -2.72
N LYS A 31 5.98 32.49 -3.11
CA LYS A 31 6.34 33.71 -3.84
C LYS A 31 6.19 33.34 -5.30
N THR A 32 4.99 33.48 -5.86
CA THR A 32 4.67 33.13 -7.24
C THR A 32 5.54 34.00 -8.15
N LYS A 33 6.73 33.51 -8.50
CA LYS A 33 7.43 34.02 -9.65
C LYS A 33 6.68 33.48 -10.87
N MET A 34 6.12 34.39 -11.66
CA MET A 34 5.44 34.07 -12.91
C MET A 34 6.49 34.04 -14.03
N LEU A 35 6.31 33.16 -15.00
CA LEU A 35 7.15 33.11 -16.19
C LEU A 35 6.67 34.19 -17.17
N PHE A 36 7.60 35.03 -17.59
CA PHE A 36 7.35 36.06 -18.59
C PHE A 36 8.25 35.80 -19.79
N SER A 37 7.68 35.81 -20.98
CA SER A 37 8.46 35.94 -22.21
C SER A 37 8.82 37.41 -22.41
N TYR A 38 10.07 37.69 -22.74
CA TYR A 38 10.54 39.04 -22.99
C TYR A 38 11.25 39.14 -24.34
N ARG A 39 11.13 40.31 -24.96
CA ARG A 39 11.97 40.79 -26.05
C ARG A 39 12.56 42.10 -25.59
N ALA A 40 13.88 42.21 -25.53
CA ALA A 40 14.58 43.40 -25.08
C ALA A 40 15.74 43.76 -26.01
N ARG A 41 16.05 45.04 -26.14
CA ARG A 41 17.07 45.55 -27.06
C ARG A 41 18.27 46.07 -26.27
N SER A 42 19.47 45.64 -26.62
CA SER A 42 20.72 46.19 -26.09
C SER A 42 20.95 47.61 -26.60
N LYS A 43 21.79 48.41 -25.92
CA LYS A 43 22.21 49.75 -26.40
C LYS A 43 22.89 49.72 -27.78
N THR A 44 23.44 48.57 -28.17
CA THR A 44 24.08 48.32 -29.48
C THR A 44 23.07 47.95 -30.57
N GLY A 45 21.77 47.87 -30.27
CA GLY A 45 20.71 47.54 -31.22
C GLY A 45 20.36 46.05 -31.33
N GLU A 46 21.13 45.18 -30.67
CA GLU A 46 20.91 43.72 -30.68
C GLU A 46 19.65 43.34 -29.88
N ILE A 47 18.82 42.47 -30.45
CA ILE A 47 17.56 42.01 -29.84
C ILE A 47 17.80 40.69 -29.12
N SER A 48 17.51 40.65 -27.82
CA SER A 48 17.55 39.45 -26.97
C SER A 48 16.14 39.03 -26.61
N GLU A 49 15.83 37.76 -26.83
CA GLU A 49 14.54 37.13 -26.52
C GLU A 49 14.75 35.94 -25.57
N GLY A 50 13.85 35.78 -24.61
CA GLY A 50 13.94 34.70 -23.64
C GLY A 50 12.73 34.61 -22.73
N VAL A 51 12.77 33.65 -21.80
CA VAL A 51 11.75 33.47 -20.76
C VAL A 51 12.45 33.57 -19.40
N LEU A 52 11.95 34.45 -18.53
CA LEU A 52 12.49 34.69 -17.19
C LEU A 52 11.38 34.69 -16.15
N ASP A 53 11.70 34.21 -14.96
CA ASP A 53 10.84 34.17 -13.79
C ASP A 53 10.92 35.51 -13.01
N ALA A 54 9.77 36.18 -12.84
CA ALA A 54 9.70 37.43 -12.09
C ALA A 54 8.43 37.53 -11.24
N LEU A 55 8.45 38.37 -10.21
CA LEU A 55 7.29 38.58 -9.34
C LEU A 55 6.15 39.29 -10.07
N ASP A 56 6.49 40.19 -10.99
CA ASP A 56 5.56 40.94 -11.83
C ASP A 56 6.31 41.49 -13.06
N ARG A 57 5.56 41.97 -14.05
CA ARG A 57 6.10 42.57 -15.28
C ARG A 57 7.07 43.72 -14.99
N LEU A 58 6.81 44.51 -13.94
CA LEU A 58 7.65 45.63 -13.52
C LEU A 58 8.99 45.18 -12.92
N SER A 59 9.00 44.08 -12.16
CA SER A 59 10.25 43.51 -11.62
C SER A 59 11.12 42.92 -12.73
N LEU A 60 10.54 42.25 -13.73
CA LEU A 60 11.31 41.80 -14.89
C LEU A 60 11.86 42.97 -15.71
N ALA A 61 11.05 44.01 -15.93
CA ALA A 61 11.51 45.21 -16.63
C ALA A 61 12.68 45.89 -15.91
N ARG A 62 12.67 45.91 -14.56
CA ARG A 62 13.78 46.44 -13.75
C ARG A 62 15.02 45.57 -13.86
N ASP A 63 14.89 44.25 -13.80
CA ASP A 63 16.02 43.32 -13.95
C ASP A 63 16.66 43.44 -15.34
N LEU A 64 15.85 43.48 -16.41
CA LEU A 64 16.34 43.66 -17.78
C LEU A 64 17.08 44.99 -17.97
N ARG A 65 16.56 46.09 -17.40
CA ARG A 65 17.25 47.40 -17.41
C ARG A 65 18.54 47.37 -16.62
N GLY A 66 18.57 46.69 -15.46
CA GLY A 66 19.77 46.50 -14.65
C GLY A 66 20.87 45.74 -15.41
N ARG A 67 20.48 44.83 -16.30
CA ARG A 67 21.38 44.09 -17.21
C ARG A 67 21.74 44.85 -18.48
N GLY A 68 21.33 46.12 -18.62
CA GLY A 68 21.66 46.97 -19.78
C GLY A 68 20.74 46.82 -20.99
N TYR A 69 19.63 46.07 -20.87
CA TYR A 69 18.65 45.88 -21.93
C TYR A 69 17.43 46.79 -21.75
N ILE A 70 16.91 47.33 -22.86
CA ILE A 70 15.67 48.10 -22.90
C ILE A 70 14.53 47.14 -23.27
N PRO A 71 13.57 46.86 -22.38
CA PRO A 71 12.47 45.94 -22.68
C PRO A 71 11.55 46.51 -23.78
N VAL A 72 11.31 45.72 -24.81
CA VAL A 72 10.45 46.04 -25.97
C VAL A 72 9.07 45.39 -25.79
N SER A 73 9.04 44.14 -25.35
CA SER A 73 7.81 43.42 -25.02
C SER A 73 8.05 42.54 -23.79
N ILE A 74 7.08 42.48 -22.90
CA ILE A 74 7.03 41.53 -21.79
C ILE A 74 5.61 41.00 -21.75
N GLN A 75 5.43 39.71 -21.98
CA GLN A 75 4.14 39.03 -21.95
C GLN A 75 4.14 37.99 -20.84
N GLU A 76 3.08 37.98 -20.05
CA GLU A 76 2.85 36.95 -19.05
C GLU A 76 2.50 35.65 -19.78
N GLN A 77 3.26 34.59 -19.53
CA GLN A 77 2.84 33.27 -19.98
C GLN A 77 1.78 32.78 -19.01
N ASN A 78 0.52 32.83 -19.45
CA ASN A 78 -0.53 32.06 -18.79
C ASN A 78 -0.13 30.58 -18.86
N GLU A 79 0.19 29.97 -17.72
CA GLU A 79 0.44 28.53 -17.63
C GLU A 79 -0.71 27.79 -18.32
N SER A 80 -0.38 27.07 -19.40
CA SER A 80 -1.38 26.33 -20.17
C SER A 80 -2.06 25.31 -19.26
N PHE A 81 -3.33 25.01 -19.53
CA PHE A 81 -4.09 23.98 -18.80
C PHE A 81 -3.33 22.63 -18.73
N PHE A 82 -2.50 22.36 -19.75
CA PHE A 82 -1.59 21.22 -19.81
C PHE A 82 -0.44 21.27 -18.80
N ASP A 83 0.10 22.44 -18.45
CA ASP A 83 1.13 22.58 -17.41
C ASP A 83 0.55 22.43 -16.01
N ARG A 84 -0.67 22.91 -15.77
CA ARG A 84 -1.40 22.60 -14.53
C ARG A 84 -1.70 21.10 -14.40
N MET A 85 -2.01 20.43 -15.51
CA MET A 85 -2.24 18.99 -15.54
C MET A 85 -0.94 18.19 -15.34
N SER A 86 0.22 18.70 -15.80
CA SER A 86 1.53 18.08 -15.56
C SER A 86 1.97 18.24 -14.10
N VAL A 87 1.71 19.38 -13.46
CA VAL A 87 1.95 19.60 -12.03
C VAL A 87 1.04 18.70 -11.17
N LEU A 88 -0.24 18.55 -11.54
CA LEU A 88 -1.16 17.58 -10.93
C LEU A 88 -0.66 16.14 -11.13
N ALA A 89 -0.25 15.76 -12.33
CA ALA A 89 0.29 14.43 -12.61
C ALA A 89 1.55 14.11 -11.78
N VAL A 90 2.42 15.10 -11.55
CA VAL A 90 3.59 14.96 -10.68
C VAL A 90 3.18 14.83 -9.21
N MET A 91 2.14 15.54 -8.78
CA MET A 91 1.59 15.46 -7.42
C MET A 91 0.93 14.10 -7.12
N PHE A 92 0.39 13.43 -8.15
CA PHE A 92 -0.19 12.08 -8.03
C PHE A 92 0.77 10.94 -8.41
N SER A 93 1.93 11.24 -9.01
CA SER A 93 2.90 10.21 -9.38
C SER A 93 3.54 9.59 -8.13
N LYS A 94 3.18 8.33 -7.85
CA LYS A 94 3.78 7.52 -6.78
C LYS A 94 4.85 6.61 -7.39
N VAL A 95 5.97 6.43 -6.70
CA VAL A 95 6.99 5.45 -7.10
C VAL A 95 6.52 4.07 -6.67
N SER A 96 6.33 3.18 -7.64
CA SER A 96 5.92 1.79 -7.41
C SER A 96 7.07 0.93 -6.89
N VAL A 97 6.74 -0.18 -6.21
CA VAL A 97 7.76 -1.15 -5.76
C VAL A 97 8.53 -1.74 -6.95
N SER A 98 7.86 -1.96 -8.08
CA SER A 98 8.50 -2.44 -9.31
C SER A 98 9.56 -1.47 -9.84
N GLU A 99 9.30 -0.16 -9.78
CA GLU A 99 10.30 0.86 -10.14
C GLU A 99 11.47 0.88 -9.16
N GLN A 100 11.24 0.65 -7.86
CA GLN A 100 12.32 0.51 -6.89
C GLN A 100 13.20 -0.72 -7.18
N ILE A 101 12.60 -1.86 -7.55
CA ILE A 101 13.34 -3.08 -7.94
C ILE A 101 14.20 -2.82 -9.18
N ILE A 102 13.64 -2.15 -10.19
CA ILE A 102 14.39 -1.79 -11.42
C ILE A 102 15.52 -0.81 -11.08
N LEU A 103 15.24 0.18 -10.24
CA LEU A 103 16.22 1.16 -9.78
C LEU A 103 17.42 0.46 -9.13
N THR A 104 17.18 -0.40 -8.13
CA THR A 104 18.26 -1.08 -7.39
C THR A 104 19.04 -2.03 -8.28
N ARG A 105 18.36 -2.81 -9.12
CA ARG A 105 19.01 -3.74 -10.05
C ARG A 105 19.90 -3.03 -11.05
N ASN A 106 19.40 -1.96 -11.69
CA ASN A 106 20.17 -1.20 -12.67
C ASN A 106 21.30 -0.42 -12.02
N LEU A 107 21.07 0.18 -10.84
CA LEU A 107 22.10 0.88 -10.09
C LEU A 107 23.22 -0.08 -9.66
N SER A 108 22.87 -1.24 -9.09
CA SER A 108 23.81 -2.31 -8.75
C SER A 108 24.62 -2.74 -9.96
N GLY A 109 23.97 -3.04 -11.09
CA GLY A 109 24.63 -3.47 -12.32
C GLY A 109 25.62 -2.44 -12.86
N MET A 110 25.26 -1.15 -12.87
CA MET A 110 26.15 -0.08 -13.31
C MET A 110 27.35 0.11 -12.38
N LEU A 111 27.14 0.04 -11.07
CA LEU A 111 28.23 0.13 -10.09
C LEU A 111 29.19 -1.06 -10.22
N ARG A 112 28.66 -2.28 -10.44
CA ARG A 112 29.49 -3.47 -10.73
C ARG A 112 30.29 -3.32 -12.02
N ALA A 113 29.75 -2.62 -13.02
CA ALA A 113 30.44 -2.28 -14.27
C ALA A 113 31.45 -1.13 -14.11
N GLY A 114 31.68 -0.62 -12.91
CA GLY A 114 32.69 0.40 -12.61
C GLY A 114 32.23 1.84 -12.85
N LEU A 115 30.94 2.10 -13.08
CA LEU A 115 30.46 3.48 -13.16
C LEU A 115 30.47 4.11 -11.76
N SER A 116 30.81 5.40 -11.69
CA SER A 116 30.63 6.17 -10.46
C SER A 116 29.14 6.30 -10.12
N LEU A 117 28.83 6.37 -8.83
CA LEU A 117 27.46 6.51 -8.33
C LEU A 117 26.73 7.72 -8.94
N PHE A 118 27.41 8.86 -9.01
CA PHE A 118 26.86 10.07 -9.63
C PHE A 118 26.48 9.85 -11.11
N ARG A 119 27.36 9.17 -11.88
CA ARG A 119 27.11 8.86 -13.29
C ARG A 119 25.96 7.88 -13.44
N ALA A 120 25.90 6.84 -12.61
CA ALA A 120 24.82 5.85 -12.63
C ALA A 120 23.45 6.50 -12.32
N LEU A 121 23.36 7.34 -11.29
CA LEU A 121 22.14 8.10 -10.97
C LEU A 121 21.72 9.03 -12.12
N SER A 122 22.68 9.68 -12.79
CA SER A 122 22.42 10.53 -13.95
C SER A 122 21.87 9.76 -15.15
N VAL A 123 22.34 8.54 -15.39
CA VAL A 123 21.81 7.64 -16.43
C VAL A 123 20.37 7.22 -16.08
N LEU A 124 20.12 6.82 -14.84
CA LEU A 124 18.78 6.43 -14.38
C LEU A 124 17.78 7.58 -14.47
N LYS A 125 18.22 8.80 -14.18
CA LYS A 125 17.40 10.02 -14.34
C LYS A 125 16.97 10.22 -15.80
N LYS A 126 17.84 9.91 -16.78
CA LYS A 126 17.52 10.01 -18.21
C LYS A 126 16.61 8.87 -18.69
N GLN A 127 16.65 7.71 -18.03
CA GLN A 127 15.85 6.54 -18.38
C GLN A 127 14.45 6.54 -17.76
N THR A 128 14.27 7.17 -16.60
CA THR A 128 12.97 7.15 -15.92
C THR A 128 11.92 7.96 -16.67
N LYS A 129 10.74 7.36 -16.83
CA LYS A 129 9.54 8.03 -17.33
C LYS A 129 8.68 8.63 -16.20
N ASN A 130 8.97 8.26 -14.95
CA ASN A 130 8.21 8.69 -13.79
C ASN A 130 8.79 10.01 -13.25
N PRO A 131 8.01 11.11 -13.26
CA PRO A 131 8.51 12.42 -12.85
C PRO A 131 8.83 12.49 -11.35
N ALA A 132 8.09 11.79 -10.47
CA ALA A 132 8.45 11.71 -9.06
C ALA A 132 9.80 11.02 -8.85
N LEU A 133 10.04 9.89 -9.53
CA LEU A 133 11.33 9.22 -9.47
C LEU A 133 12.46 10.09 -10.06
N GLY A 134 12.20 10.84 -11.13
CA GLY A 134 13.15 11.78 -11.71
C GLY A 134 13.56 12.91 -10.76
N LYS A 135 12.63 13.44 -9.96
CA LYS A 135 12.92 14.42 -8.90
C LYS A 135 13.79 13.82 -7.80
N ILE A 136 13.46 12.60 -7.35
CA ILE A 136 14.24 11.89 -6.33
C ILE A 136 15.67 11.65 -6.83
N LEU A 137 15.84 11.11 -8.04
CA LEU A 137 17.15 10.88 -8.64
C LEU A 137 17.95 12.17 -8.78
N THR A 138 17.30 13.29 -9.11
CA THR A 138 17.96 14.61 -9.13
C THR A 138 18.45 15.01 -7.74
N SER A 139 17.62 14.86 -6.71
CA SER A 139 18.03 15.14 -5.33
C SER A 139 19.17 14.24 -4.87
N LEU A 140 19.11 12.94 -5.18
CA LEU A 140 20.18 11.99 -4.86
C LEU A 140 21.48 12.36 -5.59
N SER A 141 21.43 12.63 -6.89
CA SER A 141 22.60 13.07 -7.65
C SER A 141 23.25 14.32 -7.06
N ASN A 142 22.45 15.31 -6.64
CA ASN A 142 22.96 16.53 -6.02
C ASN A 142 23.62 16.24 -4.66
N ASN A 143 23.00 15.40 -3.82
CA ASN A 143 23.56 15.00 -2.52
C ASN A 143 24.90 14.27 -2.70
N ILE A 144 25.00 13.34 -3.66
CA ILE A 144 26.26 12.64 -3.95
C ILE A 144 27.32 13.63 -4.47
N ASN A 145 26.93 14.59 -5.31
CA ASN A 145 27.85 15.60 -5.82
C ASN A 145 28.35 16.56 -4.73
N SER A 146 27.55 16.78 -3.68
CA SER A 146 27.96 17.54 -2.48
C SER A 146 28.70 16.70 -1.44
N GLY A 147 28.96 15.42 -1.71
CA GLY A 147 29.72 14.53 -0.81
C GLY A 147 28.89 13.84 0.28
N GLU A 148 27.56 13.91 0.24
CA GLU A 148 26.72 13.09 1.12
C GLU A 148 26.68 11.63 0.65
N THR A 149 26.34 10.72 1.56
CA THR A 149 26.11 9.31 1.24
C THR A 149 24.75 9.08 0.56
N LEU A 150 24.64 8.01 -0.22
CA LEU A 150 23.40 7.54 -0.82
C LEU A 150 22.38 7.21 0.26
N SER A 151 22.77 6.53 1.34
CA SER A 151 21.85 6.19 2.43
C SER A 151 21.26 7.43 3.12
N SER A 152 22.06 8.49 3.32
CA SER A 152 21.57 9.79 3.81
C SER A 152 20.54 10.38 2.83
N GLY A 153 20.86 10.41 1.54
CA GLY A 153 19.95 10.90 0.51
C GLY A 153 18.63 10.14 0.43
N LEU A 154 18.67 8.81 0.51
CA LEU A 154 17.48 7.93 0.49
C LEU A 154 16.60 8.15 1.73
N SER A 155 17.20 8.39 2.90
CA SER A 155 16.48 8.62 4.16
C SER A 155 15.58 9.86 4.13
N LYS A 156 15.86 10.82 3.23
CA LYS A 156 15.01 12.00 2.99
C LYS A 156 13.65 11.65 2.35
N PHE A 157 13.47 10.41 1.87
CA PHE A 157 12.24 9.93 1.23
C PHE A 157 11.66 8.66 1.90
N PRO A 158 11.28 8.71 3.20
CA PRO A 158 10.86 7.53 3.97
C PRO A 158 9.55 6.88 3.48
N ASN A 159 8.73 7.62 2.73
CA ASN A 159 7.50 7.10 2.12
C ASN A 159 7.76 6.19 0.90
N ILE A 160 9.00 6.17 0.40
CA ILE A 160 9.39 5.44 -0.80
C ILE A 160 10.45 4.41 -0.45
N PHE A 161 11.51 4.82 0.24
CA PHE A 161 12.58 3.92 0.68
C PHE A 161 12.37 3.54 2.15
N SER A 162 12.17 2.25 2.40
CA SER A 162 11.98 1.70 3.74
C SER A 162 13.25 1.80 4.58
N LYS A 163 13.12 1.69 5.91
CA LYS A 163 14.29 1.61 6.82
C LYS A 163 15.23 0.47 6.45
N LEU A 164 14.68 -0.66 5.99
CA LEU A 164 15.42 -1.80 5.44
C LEU A 164 16.28 -1.38 4.25
N PHE A 165 15.69 -0.71 3.26
CA PHE A 165 16.41 -0.21 2.08
C PHE A 165 17.58 0.69 2.49
N VAL A 166 17.29 1.69 3.32
CA VAL A 166 18.28 2.68 3.77
C VAL A 166 19.42 2.02 4.55
N SER A 167 19.09 1.09 5.45
CA SER A 167 20.08 0.45 6.33
C SER A 167 20.99 -0.52 5.58
N MET A 168 20.45 -1.32 4.65
CA MET A 168 21.29 -2.18 3.80
C MET A 168 22.18 -1.35 2.88
N THR A 169 21.63 -0.27 2.31
CA THR A 169 22.44 0.67 1.50
C THR A 169 23.58 1.25 2.32
N ARG A 170 23.31 1.71 3.54
CA ARG A 170 24.32 2.25 4.45
C ARG A 170 25.43 1.24 4.74
N SER A 171 25.06 0.00 5.08
CA SER A 171 26.03 -1.06 5.35
C SER A 171 26.91 -1.36 4.12
N GLY A 172 26.31 -1.31 2.92
CA GLY A 172 27.04 -1.41 1.66
C GLY A 172 28.01 -0.26 1.41
N GLU A 173 27.66 0.97 1.82
CA GLU A 173 28.56 2.12 1.74
C GLU A 173 29.73 2.00 2.72
N GLU A 174 29.45 1.64 3.96
CA GLU A 174 30.45 1.48 5.03
C GLU A 174 31.43 0.34 4.74
N SER A 175 30.95 -0.76 4.15
CA SER A 175 31.78 -1.90 3.74
C SER A 175 32.43 -1.75 2.36
N GLY A 176 32.12 -0.68 1.62
CA GLY A 176 32.57 -0.49 0.24
C GLY A 176 31.91 -1.43 -0.79
N ASN A 177 30.96 -2.27 -0.39
CA ASN A 177 30.21 -3.19 -1.26
C ASN A 177 28.79 -2.67 -1.58
N LEU A 178 28.68 -1.39 -1.95
CA LEU A 178 27.39 -0.77 -2.25
C LEU A 178 26.63 -1.50 -3.37
N ALA A 179 27.36 -1.99 -4.37
CA ALA A 179 26.74 -2.71 -5.48
C ALA A 179 26.13 -4.05 -5.02
N GLY A 180 26.79 -4.77 -4.11
CA GLY A 180 26.24 -5.97 -3.46
C GLY A 180 24.99 -5.65 -2.66
N ALA A 181 25.07 -4.68 -1.76
CA ALA A 181 23.94 -4.29 -0.93
C ALA A 181 22.70 -3.89 -1.75
N LEU A 182 22.87 -3.11 -2.83
CA LEU A 182 21.75 -2.76 -3.72
C LEU A 182 21.15 -3.97 -4.44
N SER A 183 21.98 -4.98 -4.78
CA SER A 183 21.51 -6.25 -5.34
C SER A 183 20.61 -6.97 -4.34
N ASP A 184 21.04 -7.06 -3.08
CA ASP A 184 20.31 -7.75 -2.01
C ASP A 184 19.01 -7.02 -1.65
N VAL A 185 19.04 -5.68 -1.61
CA VAL A 185 17.83 -4.84 -1.50
C VAL A 185 16.85 -5.17 -2.62
N GLY A 186 17.33 -5.20 -3.87
CA GLY A 186 16.50 -5.51 -5.04
C GLY A 186 15.87 -6.90 -4.95
N MET A 187 16.65 -7.91 -4.57
CA MET A 187 16.18 -9.28 -4.42
C MET A 187 15.11 -9.39 -3.31
N ASN A 188 15.33 -8.75 -2.16
CA ASN A 188 14.37 -8.74 -1.06
C ASN A 188 13.05 -8.06 -1.49
N LEU A 189 13.13 -6.90 -2.15
CA LEU A 189 11.95 -6.22 -2.68
C LEU A 189 11.20 -7.09 -3.71
N GLU A 190 11.92 -7.75 -4.61
CA GLU A 190 11.33 -8.63 -5.63
C GLU A 190 10.62 -9.84 -5.02
N LYS A 191 11.27 -10.53 -4.07
CA LYS A 191 10.67 -11.67 -3.37
C LYS A 191 9.45 -11.26 -2.55
N SER A 192 9.56 -10.20 -1.75
CA SER A 192 8.45 -9.68 -0.96
C SER A 192 7.27 -9.22 -1.83
N HIS A 193 7.56 -8.54 -2.95
CA HIS A 193 6.54 -8.08 -3.88
C HIS A 193 5.87 -9.24 -4.62
N SER A 194 6.64 -10.21 -5.10
CA SER A 194 6.11 -11.38 -5.81
C SER A 194 5.23 -12.24 -4.91
N LEU A 195 5.64 -12.49 -3.66
CA LEU A 195 4.84 -13.24 -2.68
C LEU A 195 3.50 -12.54 -2.41
N THR A 196 3.54 -11.23 -2.17
CA THR A 196 2.33 -10.43 -1.94
C THR A 196 1.43 -10.41 -3.18
N LYS A 197 2.02 -10.33 -4.39
CA LYS A 197 1.29 -10.36 -5.65
C LYS A 197 0.61 -11.72 -5.88
N LYS A 198 1.28 -12.84 -5.58
CA LYS A 198 0.69 -14.19 -5.66
C LYS A 198 -0.50 -14.33 -4.72
N ILE A 199 -0.35 -13.90 -3.46
CA ILE A 199 -1.44 -13.93 -2.48
C ILE A 199 -2.63 -13.09 -2.95
N ARG A 200 -2.38 -11.85 -3.38
CA ARG A 200 -3.45 -10.98 -3.91
C ARG A 200 -4.10 -11.59 -5.15
N GLY A 201 -3.31 -12.20 -6.04
CA GLY A 201 -3.80 -12.87 -7.23
C GLY A 201 -4.78 -14.00 -6.93
N ALA A 202 -4.46 -14.84 -5.94
CA ALA A 202 -5.34 -15.94 -5.51
C ALA A 202 -6.68 -15.45 -4.93
N LEU A 203 -6.72 -14.23 -4.39
CA LEU A 203 -7.94 -13.62 -3.83
C LEU A 203 -8.83 -12.90 -4.86
N ILE A 204 -8.35 -12.68 -6.09
CA ILE A 204 -9.14 -12.01 -7.14
C ILE A 204 -10.39 -12.82 -7.47
N TYR A 205 -10.23 -14.14 -7.71
CA TYR A 205 -11.34 -15.01 -8.13
C TYR A 205 -12.48 -15.05 -7.10
N PRO A 206 -12.23 -15.30 -5.80
CA PRO A 206 -13.27 -15.20 -4.77
C PRO A 206 -13.94 -13.82 -4.73
N GLY A 207 -13.17 -12.74 -4.88
CA GLY A 207 -13.72 -11.38 -4.92
C GLY A 207 -14.67 -11.13 -6.09
N VAL A 208 -14.36 -11.68 -7.27
CA VAL A 208 -15.24 -11.57 -8.45
C VAL A 208 -16.54 -12.33 -8.24
N ILE A 209 -16.50 -13.56 -7.71
CA ILE A 209 -17.72 -14.34 -7.46
C ILE A 209 -18.59 -13.70 -6.38
N LEU A 210 -17.99 -13.28 -5.26
CA LEU A 210 -18.74 -12.62 -4.20
C LEU A 210 -19.37 -11.31 -4.67
N SER A 211 -18.67 -10.53 -5.51
CA SER A 211 -19.26 -9.31 -6.07
C SER A 211 -20.42 -9.61 -7.03
N ALA A 212 -20.29 -10.62 -7.91
CA ALA A 212 -21.37 -11.08 -8.77
C ALA A 212 -22.58 -11.58 -7.95
N MET A 213 -22.35 -12.36 -6.89
CA MET A 213 -23.38 -12.86 -5.98
C MET A 213 -24.16 -11.71 -5.32
N VAL A 214 -23.46 -10.68 -4.84
CA VAL A 214 -24.11 -9.49 -4.26
C VAL A 214 -24.94 -8.75 -5.31
N VAL A 215 -24.40 -8.55 -6.52
CA VAL A 215 -25.13 -7.87 -7.61
C VAL A 215 -26.40 -8.65 -7.98
N ILE A 216 -26.30 -9.96 -8.20
CA ILE A 216 -27.44 -10.82 -8.53
C ILE A 216 -28.46 -10.79 -7.38
N GLY A 217 -28.01 -10.92 -6.13
CA GLY A 217 -28.88 -10.85 -4.95
C GLY A 217 -29.65 -9.53 -4.89
N VAL A 218 -28.99 -8.39 -5.08
CA VAL A 218 -29.64 -7.07 -5.10
C VAL A 218 -30.67 -6.98 -6.23
N LEU A 219 -30.35 -7.43 -7.44
CA LEU A 219 -31.30 -7.46 -8.57
C LEU A 219 -32.52 -8.34 -8.27
N MET A 220 -32.30 -9.51 -7.66
CA MET A 220 -33.39 -10.40 -7.26
C MET A 220 -34.31 -9.74 -6.23
N PHE A 221 -33.75 -9.10 -5.19
CA PHE A 221 -34.55 -8.39 -4.18
C PHE A 221 -35.25 -7.14 -4.72
N ALA A 222 -34.63 -6.42 -5.66
CA ALA A 222 -35.20 -5.18 -6.20
C ALA A 222 -36.33 -5.43 -7.21
N PHE A 223 -36.26 -6.50 -8.02
CA PHE A 223 -37.19 -6.73 -9.13
C PHE A 223 -38.01 -8.01 -9.00
N VAL A 224 -37.38 -9.14 -8.65
CA VAL A 224 -38.03 -10.45 -8.67
C VAL A 224 -38.93 -10.64 -7.45
N VAL A 225 -38.41 -10.35 -6.26
CA VAL A 225 -39.16 -10.52 -5.00
C VAL A 225 -40.45 -9.68 -4.97
N PRO A 226 -40.46 -8.38 -5.30
CA PRO A 226 -41.69 -7.58 -5.26
C PRO A 226 -42.73 -8.06 -6.29
N THR A 227 -42.29 -8.50 -7.47
CA THR A 227 -43.18 -9.04 -8.49
C THR A 227 -43.93 -10.27 -7.97
N LEU A 228 -43.20 -11.22 -7.38
CA LEU A 228 -43.81 -12.41 -6.76
C LEU A 228 -44.67 -12.07 -5.55
N ALA A 229 -44.25 -11.09 -4.74
CA ALA A 229 -45.02 -10.63 -3.59
C ALA A 229 -46.41 -10.10 -3.98
N ASN A 230 -46.48 -9.32 -5.06
CA ASN A 230 -47.74 -8.80 -5.60
C ASN A 230 -48.64 -9.95 -6.06
N THR A 231 -48.09 -10.93 -6.79
CA THR A 231 -48.84 -12.12 -7.22
C THR A 231 -49.40 -12.91 -6.04
N PHE A 232 -48.63 -13.13 -4.97
CA PHE A 232 -49.16 -13.85 -3.80
C PHE A 232 -50.21 -13.05 -3.02
N LYS A 233 -50.10 -11.73 -3.01
CA LYS A 233 -51.09 -10.86 -2.37
C LYS A 233 -52.43 -10.89 -3.12
N GLU A 234 -52.40 -10.92 -4.45
CA GLU A 234 -53.60 -11.08 -5.29
C GLU A 234 -54.28 -12.44 -5.08
N LEU A 235 -53.49 -13.50 -4.84
CA LEU A 235 -53.98 -14.84 -4.55
C LEU A 235 -54.52 -15.02 -3.12
N GLY A 236 -54.44 -14.01 -2.25
CA GLY A 236 -55.02 -14.05 -0.90
C GLY A 236 -54.36 -15.03 0.08
N VAL A 237 -53.11 -15.41 -0.18
CA VAL A 237 -52.43 -16.51 0.54
C VAL A 237 -51.75 -16.02 1.82
N VAL A 238 -51.83 -16.81 2.89
CA VAL A 238 -51.05 -16.55 4.10
C VAL A 238 -49.58 -16.89 3.84
N LEU A 239 -48.75 -15.86 3.76
CA LEU A 239 -47.32 -16.01 3.49
C LEU A 239 -46.56 -16.58 4.70
N PRO A 240 -45.72 -17.62 4.50
CA PRO A 240 -44.78 -18.12 5.49
C PRO A 240 -43.82 -17.04 6.01
N ALA A 241 -43.27 -17.25 7.21
CA ALA A 241 -42.37 -16.29 7.84
C ALA A 241 -41.10 -16.00 7.00
N SER A 242 -40.54 -17.03 6.35
CA SER A 242 -39.37 -16.90 5.47
C SER A 242 -39.66 -16.02 4.25
N THR A 243 -40.79 -16.24 3.58
CA THR A 243 -41.24 -15.43 2.44
C THR A 243 -41.52 -13.98 2.87
N ARG A 244 -42.13 -13.78 4.03
CA ARG A 244 -42.42 -12.44 4.57
C ARG A 244 -41.15 -11.65 4.87
N LEU A 245 -40.11 -12.30 5.40
CA LEU A 245 -38.80 -11.68 5.60
C LEU A 245 -38.17 -11.26 4.28
N LEU A 246 -38.20 -12.13 3.26
CA LEU A 246 -37.67 -11.80 1.94
C LEU A 246 -38.42 -10.63 1.30
N ILE A 247 -39.75 -10.60 1.41
CA ILE A 247 -40.58 -9.51 0.88
C ILE A 247 -40.33 -8.20 1.64
N PHE A 248 -40.15 -8.25 2.97
CA PHE A 248 -39.79 -7.08 3.75
C PHE A 248 -38.46 -6.47 3.29
N ILE A 249 -37.44 -7.32 3.10
CA ILE A 249 -36.14 -6.91 2.57
C ILE A 249 -36.33 -6.40 1.13
N GLY A 250 -37.01 -7.13 0.26
CA GLY A 250 -37.24 -6.73 -1.13
C GLY A 250 -37.94 -5.37 -1.25
N ASN A 251 -39.00 -5.14 -0.48
CA ASN A 251 -39.73 -3.86 -0.47
C ASN A 251 -38.87 -2.70 0.05
N PHE A 252 -37.99 -2.94 1.02
CA PHE A 252 -37.03 -1.93 1.47
C PHE A 252 -36.09 -1.53 0.32
N PHE A 253 -35.59 -2.53 -0.42
CA PHE A 253 -34.68 -2.32 -1.54
C PHE A 253 -35.37 -1.64 -2.74
N SER A 254 -36.60 -2.05 -3.08
CA SER A 254 -37.35 -1.57 -4.25
C SER A 254 -37.95 -0.18 -4.05
N ASN A 255 -38.51 0.13 -2.87
CA ASN A 255 -39.19 1.41 -2.65
C ASN A 255 -38.20 2.57 -2.45
N ASN A 256 -36.94 2.27 -2.14
CA ASN A 256 -35.91 3.26 -1.87
C ASN A 256 -34.62 2.99 -2.65
N LEU A 257 -34.69 2.73 -3.96
CA LEU A 257 -33.52 2.38 -4.79
C LEU A 257 -32.29 3.29 -4.59
N ILE A 258 -32.51 4.60 -4.48
CA ILE A 258 -31.44 5.59 -4.22
C ILE A 258 -30.82 5.38 -2.83
N LEU A 259 -31.66 5.21 -1.81
CA LEU A 259 -31.23 4.94 -0.43
C LEU A 259 -30.49 3.59 -0.34
N THR A 260 -30.96 2.59 -1.05
CA THR A 260 -30.37 1.25 -1.13
C THR A 260 -28.95 1.29 -1.69
N PHE A 261 -28.75 1.97 -2.82
CA PHE A 261 -27.40 2.18 -3.37
C PHE A 261 -26.52 2.98 -2.40
N LEU A 262 -27.06 4.02 -1.76
CA LEU A 262 -26.36 4.79 -0.73
C LEU A 262 -25.97 3.94 0.49
N ILE A 263 -26.82 3.00 0.91
CA ILE A 263 -26.54 2.07 2.01
C ILE A 263 -25.49 1.06 1.59
N ILE A 264 -25.55 0.48 0.39
CA ILE A 264 -24.54 -0.49 -0.07
C ILE A 264 -23.17 0.20 -0.18
N ILE A 265 -23.12 1.38 -0.79
CA ILE A 265 -21.90 2.18 -0.90
C ILE A 265 -21.45 2.63 0.49
N GLY A 266 -22.37 3.05 1.35
CA GLY A 266 -22.09 3.51 2.71
C GLY A 266 -21.60 2.40 3.64
N VAL A 267 -22.13 1.18 3.51
CA VAL A 267 -21.67 -0.02 4.21
C VAL A 267 -20.33 -0.47 3.65
N GLY A 268 -20.14 -0.46 2.33
CA GLY A 268 -18.86 -0.79 1.71
C GLY A 268 -17.76 0.19 2.12
N PHE A 269 -18.04 1.49 2.08
CA PHE A 269 -17.13 2.55 2.51
C PHE A 269 -16.92 2.53 4.04
N GLY A 270 -17.99 2.27 4.80
CA GLY A 270 -17.96 2.14 6.25
C GLY A 270 -17.11 0.95 6.68
N LEU A 271 -17.25 -0.21 6.04
CA LEU A 271 -16.39 -1.38 6.23
C LEU A 271 -14.95 -1.09 5.83
N TYR A 272 -14.73 -0.46 4.68
CA TYR A 272 -13.39 -0.06 4.25
C TYR A 272 -12.72 0.86 5.27
N TRP A 273 -13.44 1.86 5.78
CA TRP A 273 -12.94 2.80 6.79
C TRP A 273 -12.72 2.12 8.14
N LEU A 274 -13.66 1.26 8.56
CA LEU A 274 -13.59 0.50 9.80
C LEU A 274 -12.41 -0.47 9.80
N LEU A 275 -12.20 -1.20 8.71
CA LEU A 275 -11.06 -2.11 8.54
C LEU A 275 -9.72 -1.38 8.50
N GLY A 276 -9.70 -0.10 8.06
CA GLY A 276 -8.53 0.77 8.11
C GLY A 276 -8.29 1.45 9.46
N ALA A 277 -9.23 1.35 10.40
CA ALA A 277 -9.13 2.02 11.69
C ALA A 277 -8.11 1.32 12.62
N ARG A 278 -7.27 2.11 13.30
CA ARG A 278 -6.21 1.59 14.19
C ARG A 278 -6.73 0.66 15.29
N PHE A 279 -7.93 0.90 15.81
CA PHE A 279 -8.51 0.06 16.87
C PHE A 279 -8.96 -1.30 16.32
N MET A 280 -9.39 -1.38 15.06
CA MET A 280 -9.80 -2.63 14.41
C MET A 280 -8.62 -3.49 14.00
N ALA A 281 -7.47 -2.89 13.70
CA ALA A 281 -6.27 -3.62 13.31
C ALA A 281 -5.94 -4.77 14.28
N LYS A 282 -6.04 -4.54 15.60
CA LYS A 282 -5.81 -5.56 16.63
C LYS A 282 -6.80 -6.73 16.56
N TYR A 283 -8.07 -6.45 16.28
CA TYR A 283 -9.12 -7.48 16.17
C TYR A 283 -8.99 -8.28 14.88
N ILE A 284 -8.69 -7.61 13.77
CA ILE A 284 -8.46 -8.25 12.47
C ILE A 284 -7.23 -9.15 12.57
N ASP A 285 -6.12 -8.63 13.09
CA ASP A 285 -4.88 -9.39 13.26
C ASP A 285 -5.07 -10.63 14.15
N PHE A 286 -5.91 -10.51 15.18
CA PHE A 286 -6.26 -11.62 16.07
C PHE A 286 -7.10 -12.68 15.36
N LEU A 287 -8.09 -12.25 14.58
CA LEU A 287 -9.00 -13.13 13.86
C LEU A 287 -8.26 -13.88 12.75
N VAL A 288 -7.39 -13.18 11.99
CA VAL A 288 -6.57 -13.77 10.92
C VAL A 288 -5.72 -14.93 11.43
N VAL A 289 -5.08 -14.77 12.60
CA VAL A 289 -4.21 -15.82 13.18
C VAL A 289 -4.99 -17.04 13.67
N ARG A 290 -6.27 -16.90 14.01
CA ARG A 290 -7.09 -17.99 14.57
C ARG A 290 -7.96 -18.71 13.56
N LEU A 291 -8.18 -18.14 12.38
CA LEU A 291 -8.97 -18.81 11.36
C LEU A 291 -8.25 -20.08 10.87
N PRO A 292 -8.95 -21.22 10.76
CA PRO A 292 -8.35 -22.42 10.18
C PRO A 292 -7.89 -22.14 8.75
N PHE A 293 -6.80 -22.78 8.33
CA PHE A 293 -6.12 -22.59 7.04
C PHE A 293 -5.48 -21.21 6.83
N ILE A 294 -6.21 -20.11 7.03
CA ILE A 294 -5.72 -18.73 6.91
C ILE A 294 -4.67 -18.40 8.00
N GLY A 295 -4.90 -18.86 9.24
CA GLY A 295 -3.98 -18.64 10.35
C GLY A 295 -2.62 -19.31 10.11
N ASN A 296 -2.62 -20.54 9.61
CA ASN A 296 -1.39 -21.25 9.24
C ASN A 296 -0.66 -20.56 8.10
N LEU A 297 -1.38 -20.12 7.06
CA LEU A 297 -0.80 -19.35 5.97
C LEU A 297 -0.21 -18.02 6.46
N ALA A 298 -0.90 -17.33 7.38
CA ALA A 298 -0.41 -16.10 7.98
C ALA A 298 0.85 -16.34 8.83
N LYS A 299 0.89 -17.45 9.58
CA LYS A 299 2.05 -17.89 10.35
C LYS A 299 3.28 -18.13 9.48
N GLU A 300 3.12 -18.87 8.40
CA GLU A 300 4.22 -19.16 7.47
C GLU A 300 4.66 -17.90 6.71
N LEU A 301 3.71 -17.06 6.29
CA LEU A 301 4.01 -15.79 5.62
C LEU A 301 4.82 -14.83 6.51
N ASN A 302 4.40 -14.65 7.76
CA ASN A 302 5.12 -13.78 8.68
C ASN A 302 6.49 -14.37 9.08
N THR A 303 6.59 -15.71 9.19
CA THR A 303 7.86 -16.40 9.41
C THR A 303 8.82 -16.18 8.24
N ALA A 304 8.37 -16.41 7.01
CA ALA A 304 9.14 -16.17 5.79
C ALA A 304 9.64 -14.72 5.71
N ARG A 305 8.76 -13.73 5.95
CA ARG A 305 9.14 -12.30 5.93
C ARG A 305 10.15 -11.94 7.02
N THR A 306 9.93 -12.44 8.23
CA THR A 306 10.84 -12.23 9.37
C THR A 306 12.22 -12.79 9.04
N ALA A 307 12.28 -14.06 8.66
CA ALA A 307 13.52 -14.77 8.38
C ALA A 307 14.26 -14.18 7.18
N ARG A 308 13.55 -13.86 6.09
CA ARG A 308 14.15 -13.21 4.90
C ARG A 308 14.78 -11.87 5.25
N THR A 309 14.05 -11.02 5.98
CA THR A 309 14.50 -9.66 6.32
C THR A 309 15.71 -9.71 7.26
N MET A 310 15.62 -10.53 8.31
CA MET A 310 16.72 -10.73 9.25
C MET A 310 17.95 -11.29 8.54
N SER A 311 17.78 -12.32 7.71
CA SER A 311 18.87 -12.91 6.92
C SER A 311 19.58 -11.86 6.06
N SER A 312 18.85 -11.06 5.27
CA SER A 312 19.43 -10.02 4.42
C SER A 312 20.15 -8.92 5.20
N LEU A 313 19.61 -8.52 6.36
CA LEU A 313 20.24 -7.49 7.19
C LEU A 313 21.53 -8.01 7.84
N LEU A 314 21.47 -9.22 8.43
CA LEU A 314 22.62 -9.85 9.08
C LEU A 314 23.73 -10.16 8.06
N SER A 315 23.39 -10.71 6.89
CA SER A 315 24.37 -10.98 5.82
C SER A 315 25.00 -9.70 5.26
N SER A 316 24.30 -8.57 5.36
CA SER A 316 24.83 -7.25 5.00
C SER A 316 25.68 -6.62 6.11
N GLY A 317 25.88 -7.29 7.26
CA GLY A 317 26.67 -6.78 8.38
C GLY A 317 25.91 -5.87 9.36
N VAL A 318 24.58 -5.78 9.26
CA VAL A 318 23.76 -5.02 10.22
C VAL A 318 23.68 -5.80 11.54
N SER A 319 23.86 -5.12 12.68
CA SER A 319 23.80 -5.76 13.99
C SER A 319 22.42 -6.38 14.28
N ILE A 320 22.38 -7.47 15.06
CA ILE A 320 21.14 -8.20 15.36
C ILE A 320 20.05 -7.31 15.96
N ILE A 321 20.39 -6.45 16.93
CA ILE A 321 19.43 -5.54 17.58
C ILE A 321 18.79 -4.60 16.54
N ARG A 322 19.62 -4.02 15.66
CA ARG A 322 19.14 -3.14 14.60
C ARG A 322 18.35 -3.91 13.53
N ALA A 323 18.76 -5.14 13.24
CA ALA A 323 18.06 -6.00 12.30
C ALA A 323 16.64 -6.35 12.79
N VAL A 324 16.49 -6.65 14.09
CA VAL A 324 15.18 -6.92 14.70
C VAL A 324 14.28 -5.68 14.66
N GLU A 325 14.82 -4.49 15.03
CA GLU A 325 14.07 -3.22 14.95
C GLU A 325 13.56 -2.92 13.53
N ILE A 326 14.40 -3.13 12.52
CA ILE A 326 13.99 -2.93 11.12
C ILE A 326 12.96 -3.97 10.69
N THR A 327 13.10 -5.22 11.14
CA THR A 327 12.18 -6.31 10.81
C THR A 327 10.80 -6.07 11.41
N GLU A 328 10.71 -5.45 12.60
CA GLU A 328 9.44 -5.03 13.22
C GLU A 328 8.61 -4.10 12.31
N ASP A 329 9.27 -3.24 11.52
CA ASP A 329 8.59 -2.36 10.56
C ASP A 329 8.10 -3.09 9.29
N VAL A 330 8.75 -4.20 8.94
CA VAL A 330 8.42 -5.00 7.74
C VAL A 330 7.24 -5.92 8.00
N VAL A 331 7.15 -6.48 9.20
CA VAL A 331 6.01 -7.33 9.59
C VAL A 331 4.76 -6.47 9.78
N GLN A 332 3.61 -6.95 9.31
CA GLN A 332 2.38 -6.15 9.35
C GLN A 332 1.53 -6.41 10.59
N ASN A 333 1.48 -7.65 11.05
CA ASN A 333 0.61 -8.08 12.14
C ASN A 333 1.18 -7.66 13.51
N ILE A 334 0.35 -7.01 14.33
CA ILE A 334 0.74 -6.41 15.62
C ILE A 334 1.27 -7.46 16.61
N TYR A 335 0.75 -8.70 16.59
CA TYR A 335 1.21 -9.75 17.49
C TYR A 335 2.64 -10.17 17.18
N TYR A 336 2.99 -10.28 15.90
CA TYR A 336 4.36 -10.59 15.47
C TYR A 336 5.32 -9.43 15.74
N LYS A 337 4.86 -8.18 15.57
CA LYS A 337 5.66 -7.01 15.99
C LYS A 337 6.01 -7.06 17.47
N LYS A 338 5.04 -7.43 18.31
CA LYS A 338 5.28 -7.58 19.75
C LYS A 338 6.35 -8.64 20.04
N VAL A 339 6.27 -9.82 19.40
CA VAL A 339 7.30 -10.87 19.55
C VAL A 339 8.69 -10.35 19.18
N LEU A 340 8.81 -9.60 18.08
CA LEU A 340 10.09 -9.00 17.68
C LEU A 340 10.57 -7.91 18.65
N ALA A 341 9.66 -7.08 19.17
CA ALA A 341 10.01 -6.07 20.17
C ALA A 341 10.50 -6.71 21.48
N ASP A 342 9.85 -7.80 21.92
CA ASP A 342 10.24 -8.58 23.08
C ASP A 342 11.61 -9.26 22.83
N ALA A 343 11.82 -9.81 21.62
CA ALA A 343 13.08 -10.44 21.23
C ALA A 343 14.24 -9.44 21.20
N ARG A 344 14.00 -8.22 20.72
CA ARG A 344 14.99 -7.13 20.75
C ARG A 344 15.40 -6.82 22.19
N ALA A 345 14.42 -6.65 23.08
CA ALA A 345 14.67 -6.36 24.50
C ALA A 345 15.36 -7.52 25.23
N ALA A 346 15.10 -8.77 24.83
CA ALA A 346 15.76 -9.95 25.37
C ALA A 346 17.25 -10.01 24.94
N VAL A 347 17.53 -9.80 23.65
CA VAL A 347 18.90 -9.78 23.12
C VAL A 347 19.72 -8.61 23.69
N GLU A 348 19.11 -7.44 23.90
CA GLU A 348 19.75 -6.30 24.57
C GLU A 348 20.20 -6.63 26.01
N LYS A 349 19.52 -7.57 26.67
CA LYS A 349 19.87 -8.08 28.02
C LYS A 349 20.80 -9.30 28.00
N GLY A 350 21.23 -9.74 26.82
CA GLY A 350 22.10 -10.91 26.64
C GLY A 350 21.39 -12.26 26.68
N ALA A 351 20.05 -12.29 26.60
CA ALA A 351 19.32 -13.55 26.44
C ALA A 351 19.42 -14.08 25.00
N PRO A 352 19.35 -15.40 24.78
CA PRO A 352 19.33 -15.99 23.44
C PRO A 352 18.16 -15.46 22.61
N PHE A 353 18.41 -15.16 21.34
CA PHE A 353 17.39 -14.68 20.39
C PHE A 353 16.34 -15.77 20.15
N SER A 354 16.76 -17.04 20.07
CA SER A 354 15.90 -18.21 19.90
C SER A 354 14.79 -18.31 20.95
N GLN A 355 15.08 -17.96 22.21
CA GLN A 355 14.15 -18.14 23.34
C GLN A 355 12.80 -17.46 23.11
N THR A 356 12.80 -16.25 22.53
CA THR A 356 11.53 -15.51 22.34
C THR A 356 10.61 -16.19 21.32
N PHE A 357 11.17 -16.94 20.37
CA PHE A 357 10.39 -17.70 19.39
C PHE A 357 9.87 -19.02 19.98
N VAL A 358 10.62 -19.65 20.90
CA VAL A 358 10.16 -20.82 21.66
C VAL A 358 8.93 -20.47 22.47
N ASP A 359 8.95 -19.33 23.17
CA ASP A 359 7.84 -18.88 24.01
C ASP A 359 6.59 -18.46 23.20
N ASN A 360 6.70 -18.36 21.87
CA ASN A 360 5.64 -17.91 20.96
C ASN A 360 5.44 -18.90 19.79
N ASP A 361 5.47 -20.20 20.08
CA ASP A 361 5.27 -21.31 19.14
C ASP A 361 3.89 -21.30 18.45
N ASN A 362 2.92 -20.56 18.99
CA ASN A 362 1.61 -20.32 18.39
C ASN A 362 1.70 -19.40 17.16
N LEU A 363 2.64 -18.44 17.16
CA LEU A 363 2.82 -17.44 16.11
C LEU A 363 3.97 -17.80 15.16
N TYR A 364 5.04 -18.42 15.66
CA TYR A 364 6.16 -18.89 14.83
C TYR A 364 6.23 -20.42 14.86
N PRO A 365 6.54 -21.09 13.73
CA PRO A 365 6.75 -22.54 13.73
C PRO A 365 7.98 -22.91 14.56
N ILE A 366 7.98 -24.12 15.13
CA ILE A 366 9.10 -24.65 15.93
C ILE A 366 10.42 -24.62 15.14
N MET A 367 10.36 -24.86 13.82
CA MET A 367 11.54 -24.78 12.95
C MET A 367 12.23 -23.41 13.00
N MET A 368 11.49 -22.31 13.29
CA MET A 368 12.07 -20.98 13.44
C MET A 368 13.01 -20.91 14.65
N SER A 369 12.55 -21.36 15.83
CA SER A 369 13.35 -21.32 17.05
C SER A 369 14.57 -22.24 16.98
N GLU A 370 14.39 -23.47 16.48
CA GLU A 370 15.46 -24.48 16.34
C GLU A 370 16.59 -23.99 15.43
N MET A 371 16.24 -23.48 14.25
CA MET A 371 17.23 -23.00 13.29
C MET A 371 17.92 -21.72 13.76
N ILE A 372 17.22 -20.85 14.50
CA ILE A 372 17.86 -19.71 15.17
C ILE A 372 18.88 -20.20 16.19
N GLN A 373 18.50 -21.14 17.06
CA GLN A 373 19.38 -21.68 18.09
C GLN A 373 20.66 -22.28 17.47
N VAL A 374 20.50 -23.14 16.46
CA VAL A 374 21.64 -23.70 15.71
C VAL A 374 22.49 -22.60 15.08
N GLY A 375 21.85 -21.56 14.53
CA GLY A 375 22.52 -20.40 13.96
C GLY A 375 23.30 -19.56 14.98
N GLU A 376 22.79 -19.43 16.20
CA GLU A 376 23.46 -18.74 17.32
C GLU A 376 24.67 -19.54 17.79
N GLU A 377 24.52 -20.85 18.01
CA GLU A 377 25.58 -21.75 18.48
C GLU A 377 26.71 -21.91 17.46
N THR A 378 26.38 -21.93 16.16
CA THR A 378 27.36 -22.10 15.08
C THR A 378 27.87 -20.78 14.48
N GLY A 379 27.32 -19.64 14.89
CA GLY A 379 27.62 -18.33 14.32
C GLY A 379 27.11 -18.12 12.88
N LYS A 380 26.19 -18.99 12.40
CA LYS A 380 25.63 -18.97 11.04
C LYS A 380 24.16 -18.55 11.00
N LEU A 381 23.75 -17.65 11.89
CA LEU A 381 22.37 -17.20 12.02
C LEU A 381 21.77 -16.67 10.71
N SER A 382 22.52 -15.89 9.93
CA SER A 382 22.06 -15.36 8.62
C SER A 382 21.67 -16.47 7.64
N ASP A 383 22.43 -17.56 7.62
CA ASP A 383 22.26 -18.68 6.69
C ASP A 383 21.09 -19.57 7.13
N MET A 384 20.96 -19.80 8.43
CA MET A 384 19.83 -20.56 8.98
C MET A 384 18.50 -19.83 8.73
N LEU A 385 18.46 -18.52 8.94
CA LEU A 385 17.29 -17.69 8.60
C LEU A 385 17.00 -17.67 7.09
N LEU A 386 18.02 -17.73 6.24
CA LEU A 386 17.83 -17.83 4.79
C LEU A 386 17.12 -19.14 4.41
N GLN A 387 17.52 -20.26 5.01
CA GLN A 387 16.90 -21.56 4.77
C GLN A 387 15.43 -21.58 5.23
N ILE A 388 15.14 -21.04 6.42
CA ILE A 388 13.77 -20.87 6.92
C ILE A 388 12.94 -20.04 5.95
N ALA A 389 13.50 -18.91 5.47
CA ALA A 389 12.82 -18.04 4.53
C ALA A 389 12.46 -18.75 3.23
N LEU A 390 13.41 -19.47 2.63
CA LEU A 390 13.20 -20.22 1.39
C LEU A 390 12.15 -21.31 1.55
N PHE A 391 12.23 -22.08 2.65
CA PHE A 391 11.27 -23.15 2.95
C PHE A 391 9.85 -22.61 3.09
N TYR A 392 9.63 -21.58 3.91
CA TYR A 392 8.29 -21.04 4.12
C TYR A 392 7.78 -20.19 2.95
N GLU A 393 8.66 -19.57 2.15
CA GLU A 393 8.25 -18.95 0.88
C GLU A 393 7.65 -19.99 -0.08
N GLU A 394 8.25 -21.18 -0.17
CA GLU A 394 7.77 -22.29 -0.98
C GLU A 394 6.44 -22.86 -0.45
N GLU A 395 6.34 -23.10 0.86
CA GLU A 395 5.08 -23.55 1.50
C GLU A 395 3.94 -22.56 1.26
N VAL A 396 4.19 -21.26 1.46
CA VAL A 396 3.19 -20.21 1.21
C VAL A 396 2.79 -20.17 -0.26
N GLU A 397 3.74 -20.32 -1.19
CA GLU A 397 3.44 -20.38 -2.61
C GLU A 397 2.54 -21.58 -2.96
N ASN A 398 2.87 -22.77 -2.44
CA ASN A 398 2.10 -23.99 -2.69
C ASN A 398 0.69 -23.90 -2.09
N LYS A 399 0.54 -23.41 -0.87
CA LYS A 399 -0.77 -23.19 -0.25
C LYS A 399 -1.59 -22.11 -0.94
N THR A 400 -0.94 -21.06 -1.43
CA THR A 400 -1.61 -20.00 -2.20
C THR A 400 -2.18 -20.54 -3.51
N LYS A 401 -1.48 -21.47 -4.18
CA LYS A 401 -2.01 -22.15 -5.39
C LYS A 401 -3.23 -23.01 -5.08
N ASN A 402 -3.21 -23.71 -3.95
CA ASN A 402 -4.31 -24.57 -3.52
C ASN A 402 -5.48 -23.81 -2.85
N LEU A 403 -5.29 -22.54 -2.52
CA LEU A 403 -6.29 -21.69 -1.87
C LEU A 403 -7.59 -21.64 -2.68
N SER A 404 -7.47 -21.51 -4.01
CA SER A 404 -8.62 -21.47 -4.93
C SER A 404 -9.45 -22.75 -4.89
N THR A 405 -8.79 -23.92 -4.80
CA THR A 405 -9.45 -25.23 -4.78
C THR A 405 -10.30 -25.46 -3.53
N ILE A 406 -9.92 -24.85 -2.39
CA ILE A 406 -10.69 -24.95 -1.15
C ILE A 406 -11.81 -23.90 -1.10
N ILE A 407 -11.54 -22.69 -1.62
CA ILE A 407 -12.53 -21.61 -1.60
C ILE A 407 -13.71 -21.92 -2.52
N GLU A 408 -13.50 -22.59 -3.65
CA GLU A 408 -14.56 -22.90 -4.61
C GLU A 408 -15.71 -23.75 -4.01
N PRO A 409 -15.48 -24.92 -3.37
CA PRO A 409 -16.53 -25.68 -2.69
C PRO A 409 -17.24 -24.86 -1.60
N LEU A 410 -16.52 -24.05 -0.84
CA LEU A 410 -17.12 -23.18 0.17
C LEU A 410 -18.06 -22.16 -0.47
N LEU A 411 -17.65 -21.52 -1.56
CA LEU A 411 -18.49 -20.60 -2.33
C LEU A 411 -19.72 -21.30 -2.89
N MET A 412 -19.58 -22.52 -3.43
CA MET A 412 -20.71 -23.31 -3.91
C MET A 412 -21.71 -23.62 -2.79
N ILE A 413 -21.25 -23.98 -1.60
CA ILE A 413 -22.13 -24.21 -0.44
C ILE A 413 -22.85 -22.93 -0.04
N VAL A 414 -22.15 -21.80 0.01
CA VAL A 414 -22.75 -20.50 0.38
C VAL A 414 -23.79 -20.04 -0.65
N ILE A 415 -23.44 -20.10 -1.94
CA ILE A 415 -24.35 -19.73 -3.03
C ILE A 415 -25.53 -20.68 -3.07
N GLY A 416 -25.29 -21.98 -3.04
CA GLY A 416 -26.32 -23.01 -3.06
C GLY A 416 -27.27 -22.88 -1.87
N SER A 417 -26.75 -22.58 -0.68
CA SER A 417 -27.58 -22.33 0.50
C SER A 417 -28.42 -21.06 0.33
N GLY A 418 -27.85 -19.97 -0.20
CA GLY A 418 -28.58 -18.73 -0.44
C GLY A 418 -29.68 -18.86 -1.49
N VAL A 419 -29.36 -19.48 -2.63
CA VAL A 419 -30.31 -19.74 -3.73
C VAL A 419 -31.37 -20.77 -3.31
N GLY A 420 -30.97 -21.83 -2.59
CA GLY A 420 -31.89 -22.82 -2.06
C GLY A 420 -32.86 -22.23 -1.03
N PHE A 421 -32.37 -21.41 -0.10
CA PHE A 421 -33.21 -20.68 0.84
C PHE A 421 -34.22 -19.78 0.12
N PHE A 422 -33.77 -19.05 -0.91
CA PHE A 422 -34.64 -18.25 -1.76
C PHE A 422 -35.71 -19.12 -2.44
N ALA A 423 -35.31 -20.21 -3.11
CA ALA A 423 -36.21 -21.08 -3.84
C ALA A 423 -37.29 -21.69 -2.93
N ILE A 424 -36.91 -22.24 -1.77
CA ILE A 424 -37.85 -22.79 -0.79
C ILE A 424 -38.84 -21.71 -0.32
N SER A 425 -38.33 -20.52 -0.03
CA SER A 425 -39.17 -19.40 0.43
C SER A 425 -40.15 -18.92 -0.65
N MET A 426 -39.82 -19.06 -1.94
CA MET A 426 -40.72 -18.69 -3.02
C MET A 426 -41.69 -19.80 -3.42
N ILE A 427 -41.28 -21.07 -3.34
CA ILE A 427 -42.12 -22.21 -3.71
C ILE A 427 -43.10 -22.58 -2.60
N SER A 428 -42.72 -22.43 -1.32
CA SER A 428 -43.58 -22.81 -0.19
C SER A 428 -45.00 -22.19 -0.23
N PRO A 429 -45.19 -20.89 -0.54
CA PRO A 429 -46.52 -20.32 -0.74
C PRO A 429 -47.33 -21.00 -1.86
N LEU A 430 -46.70 -21.43 -2.96
CA LEU A 430 -47.38 -22.12 -4.06
C LEU A 430 -47.99 -23.45 -3.63
N TYR A 431 -47.30 -24.21 -2.78
CA TYR A 431 -47.86 -25.45 -2.23
C TYR A 431 -49.06 -25.21 -1.30
N SER A 432 -49.05 -24.12 -0.54
CA SER A 432 -50.21 -23.77 0.30
C SER A 432 -51.45 -23.38 -0.51
N ILE A 433 -51.28 -22.91 -1.75
CA ILE A 433 -52.38 -22.69 -2.68
C ILE A 433 -52.91 -24.03 -3.18
N LEU A 434 -52.04 -24.92 -3.66
CA LEU A 434 -52.43 -26.23 -4.21
C LEU A 434 -53.13 -27.13 -3.19
N GLY A 435 -52.69 -27.10 -1.93
CA GLY A 435 -53.32 -27.88 -0.85
C GLY A 435 -54.67 -27.33 -0.35
N ASN A 436 -55.04 -26.10 -0.72
CA ASN A 436 -56.35 -25.50 -0.40
C ASN A 436 -57.35 -25.59 -1.58
N ILE A 437 -57.00 -26.28 -2.67
CA ILE A 437 -57.85 -26.46 -3.87
C ILE A 437 -58.58 -27.84 -3.84
N GLU A 438 -58.52 -28.59 -2.73
CA GLU A 438 -59.37 -29.79 -2.52
C GLU A 438 -60.75 -29.47 -1.95
#